data_AF-A0A9Q3IBY8-F1
#
_entry.id   AF-A0A9Q3IBY8-F1
#
_cell.length_a   1.000
_cell.length_b   1.000
_cell.length_c   1.000
_cell.angle_alpha   90.00
_cell.angle_beta   90.00
_cell.angle_gamma   90.00
#
_symmetry.space_group_name_H-M   'P 1'
#
loop_
_entity.id
_entity.type
_entity.pdbx_description
1 polymer ?
#
loop_
_entity_poly.entity_id
_entity_poly.type
_entity_poly.pdbx_seq_one_letter_code
_entity_poly.pdbx_strand_id
1 'polypeptide(L)'
;MKRKCGAVSPERRYRLSSITVLFTESQQEGGIRNMTQYRKFIGEYEAIITYLKRYQHIQGYINHNQEIFSRLSTSFQESLYKEIIKDRAMGQVLDGGYIIPRLDILKLYIEQDLESKVLIQQEELSKPKLPEKKTIF
;
A
#
# COMPACT_ATOMS: atom_id res chain seq x y z
N MET A 1 -29.21 46.02 10.94
CA MET A 1 -28.48 44.93 11.62
C MET A 1 -27.75 44.11 10.56
N LYS A 2 -26.41 44.17 10.50
CA LYS A 2 -25.61 43.54 9.43
C LYS A 2 -25.59 42.02 9.63
N ARG A 3 -26.08 41.26 8.64
CA ARG A 3 -25.93 39.80 8.58
C ARG A 3 -24.45 39.47 8.39
N LYS A 4 -23.81 38.87 9.40
CA LYS A 4 -22.49 38.26 9.22
C LYS A 4 -22.70 36.94 8.47
N CYS A 5 -22.56 36.97 7.15
CA CYS A 5 -22.30 35.74 6.39
C CYS A 5 -20.90 35.27 6.81
N GLY A 6 -20.83 34.44 7.85
CA GLY A 6 -19.62 33.67 8.10
C GLY A 6 -19.42 32.77 6.89
N ALA A 7 -18.43 33.09 6.06
CA ALA A 7 -18.04 32.21 4.98
C ALA A 7 -17.74 30.84 5.60
N VAL A 8 -18.60 29.86 5.34
CA VAL A 8 -18.29 28.46 5.62
C VAL A 8 -17.09 28.17 4.74
N SER A 9 -15.90 28.17 5.35
CA SER A 9 -14.70 27.71 4.65
C SER A 9 -15.03 26.33 4.11
N PRO A 10 -14.82 26.04 2.82
CA PRO A 10 -15.09 24.71 2.29
C PRO A 10 -14.40 23.71 3.21
N GLU A 11 -15.19 22.77 3.72
CA GLU A 11 -14.76 21.87 4.78
C GLU A 11 -13.43 21.23 4.37
N ARG A 12 -12.41 21.38 5.22
CA ARG A 12 -11.05 20.93 4.88
C ARG A 12 -11.10 19.43 4.60
N ARG A 13 -10.90 19.04 3.33
CA ARG A 13 -11.06 17.65 2.87
C ARG A 13 -10.06 16.69 3.52
N TYR A 14 -8.80 17.13 3.70
CA TYR A 14 -7.76 16.33 4.35
C TYR A 14 -6.89 17.17 5.30
N ARG A 15 -6.38 16.54 6.35
CA ARG A 15 -5.44 17.09 7.35
C ARG A 15 -4.16 16.26 7.36
N LEU A 16 -3.10 16.75 8.01
CA LEU A 16 -1.89 15.94 8.25
C LEU A 16 -2.22 14.63 8.98
N SER A 17 -3.15 14.70 9.94
CA SER A 17 -3.66 13.52 10.65
C SER A 17 -4.36 12.51 9.75
N SER A 18 -4.83 12.89 8.56
CA SER A 18 -5.45 11.95 7.62
C SER A 18 -4.48 10.87 7.15
N ILE A 19 -3.17 11.16 7.10
CA ILE A 19 -2.14 10.15 6.80
C ILE A 19 -2.07 9.11 7.93
N THR A 20 -2.02 9.59 9.18
CA THR A 20 -1.97 8.73 10.37
C THR A 20 -3.24 7.89 10.51
N VAL A 21 -4.40 8.45 10.21
CA VAL A 21 -5.68 7.72 10.20
C VAL A 21 -5.65 6.61 9.16
N LEU A 22 -5.27 6.92 7.91
CA LEU A 22 -5.16 5.92 6.84
C LEU A 22 -4.23 4.76 7.23
N PHE A 23 -3.07 5.08 7.82
CA PHE A 23 -2.13 4.06 8.31
C PHE A 23 -2.72 3.23 9.45
N THR A 24 -3.46 3.84 10.36
CA THR A 24 -4.08 3.14 11.49
C THR A 24 -5.21 2.22 11.02
N GLU A 25 -6.07 2.68 10.12
CA GLU A 25 -7.16 1.90 9.55
C GLU A 25 -6.63 0.66 8.82
N SER A 26 -5.63 0.82 7.95
CA SER A 26 -5.01 -0.31 7.24
C SER A 26 -4.42 -1.35 8.20
N GLN A 27 -3.88 -0.92 9.35
CA GLN A 27 -3.35 -1.82 10.37
C GLN A 27 -4.46 -2.56 11.11
N GLN A 28 -5.55 -1.86 11.44
CA GLN A 28 -6.72 -2.44 12.11
C GLN A 28 -7.42 -3.48 11.23
N GLU A 29 -7.42 -3.29 9.91
CA GLU A 29 -7.90 -4.28 8.93
C GLU A 29 -6.95 -5.49 8.76
N GLY A 30 -5.83 -5.52 9.49
CA GLY A 30 -4.87 -6.62 9.47
C GLY A 30 -3.86 -6.55 8.32
N GLY A 31 -3.61 -5.34 7.82
CA GLY A 31 -2.66 -5.03 6.76
C GLY A 31 -3.20 -5.28 5.36
N ILE A 32 -2.49 -4.71 4.37
CA ILE A 32 -2.81 -4.84 2.96
C ILE A 32 -2.40 -6.25 2.48
N ARG A 33 -3.37 -7.00 1.93
CA ARG A 33 -3.20 -8.40 1.54
C ARG A 33 -3.49 -8.68 0.06
N ASN A 34 -4.22 -7.80 -0.62
CA ASN A 34 -4.65 -8.02 -2.00
C ASN A 34 -4.64 -6.72 -2.83
N MET A 35 -4.75 -6.88 -4.15
CA MET A 35 -4.72 -5.78 -5.13
C MET A 35 -5.81 -4.72 -4.88
N THR A 36 -7.02 -5.13 -4.48
CA THR A 36 -8.12 -4.20 -4.22
C THR A 36 -7.82 -3.31 -3.01
N GLN A 37 -7.36 -3.90 -1.91
CA GLN A 37 -6.95 -3.16 -0.72
C GLN A 37 -5.77 -2.24 -1.02
N TYR A 38 -4.79 -2.73 -1.78
CA TYR A 38 -3.63 -1.94 -2.16
C TYR A 38 -4.01 -0.71 -3.00
N ARG A 39 -4.80 -0.90 -4.06
CA ARG A 39 -5.26 0.19 -4.93
C ARG A 39 -6.07 1.24 -4.18
N LYS A 40 -6.94 0.81 -3.26
CA LYS A 40 -7.69 1.71 -2.38
C LYS A 40 -6.73 2.53 -1.51
N PHE A 41 -5.83 1.85 -0.79
CA PHE A 41 -4.88 2.49 0.10
C PHE A 41 -3.98 3.49 -0.62
N ILE A 42 -3.36 3.10 -1.73
CA ILE A 42 -2.42 3.96 -2.44
C ILE A 42 -3.14 5.15 -3.09
N GLY A 43 -4.36 4.95 -3.62
CA GLY A 43 -5.18 6.02 -4.18
C GLY A 43 -5.59 7.05 -3.12
N GLU A 44 -6.00 6.60 -1.93
CA GLU A 44 -6.30 7.49 -0.80
C GLU A 44 -5.07 8.24 -0.31
N TYR A 45 -3.93 7.55 -0.17
CA TYR A 45 -2.66 8.17 0.20
C TYR A 45 -2.23 9.27 -0.79
N GLU A 46 -2.29 8.98 -2.10
CA GLU A 46 -1.95 9.96 -3.13
C GLU A 46 -2.91 11.14 -3.17
N ALA A 47 -4.21 10.91 -2.96
CA ALA A 47 -5.20 11.97 -2.87
C ALA A 47 -4.92 12.90 -1.68
N ILE A 48 -4.56 12.33 -0.51
CA ILE A 48 -4.17 13.09 0.68
C ILE A 48 -2.91 13.91 0.41
N ILE A 49 -1.84 13.31 -0.10
CA ILE A 49 -0.58 14.00 -0.38
C ILE A 49 -0.77 15.11 -1.42
N THR A 50 -1.53 14.85 -2.48
CA THR A 50 -1.82 15.84 -3.53
C THR A 50 -2.58 17.03 -2.98
N TYR A 51 -3.57 16.77 -2.12
CA TYR A 51 -4.32 17.83 -1.44
C TYR A 51 -3.41 18.67 -0.53
N LEU A 52 -2.62 18.00 0.32
CA LEU A 52 -1.75 18.70 1.27
C LEU A 52 -0.69 19.55 0.56
N LYS A 53 -0.12 19.06 -0.56
CA LYS A 53 0.79 19.84 -1.40
C LYS A 53 0.10 21.05 -2.02
N ARG A 54 -1.08 20.84 -2.63
CA ARG A 54 -1.84 21.90 -3.32
C ARG A 54 -2.18 23.07 -2.41
N TYR A 55 -2.52 22.78 -1.15
CA TYR A 55 -2.87 23.80 -0.16
C TYR A 55 -1.69 24.18 0.76
N GLN A 56 -0.46 23.85 0.36
CA GLN A 56 0.79 24.20 1.07
C GLN A 56 0.81 23.79 2.55
N HIS A 57 0.07 22.73 2.90
CA HIS A 57 0.13 22.13 4.23
C HIS A 57 1.40 21.32 4.45
N ILE A 58 2.05 20.91 3.37
CA ILE A 58 3.37 20.27 3.37
C ILE A 58 4.25 20.96 2.33
N GLN A 59 5.52 21.18 2.68
CA GLN A 59 6.52 21.72 1.77
C GLN A 59 7.52 20.60 1.42
N GLY A 60 7.74 20.38 0.13
CA GLY A 60 8.72 19.40 -0.37
C GLY A 60 8.25 17.93 -0.39
N TYR A 61 9.23 17.03 -0.48
CA TYR A 61 9.03 15.58 -0.47
C TYR A 61 8.96 15.08 0.97
N ILE A 62 7.88 14.39 1.33
CA ILE A 62 7.78 13.66 2.61
C ILE A 62 8.00 12.19 2.31
N ASN A 63 8.97 11.60 3.01
CA ASN A 63 9.28 10.19 2.92
C ASN A 63 8.36 9.41 3.87
N HIS A 64 7.42 8.65 3.32
CA HIS A 64 6.58 7.71 4.08
C HIS A 64 6.82 6.26 3.64
N ASN A 65 7.96 5.97 2.99
CA ASN A 65 8.18 4.68 2.33
C ASN A 65 8.18 3.54 3.35
N GLN A 66 8.82 3.75 4.51
CA GLN A 66 8.88 2.76 5.58
C GLN A 66 7.49 2.56 6.20
N GLU A 67 6.74 3.63 6.42
CA GLU A 67 5.41 3.57 6.99
C GLU A 67 4.44 2.85 6.06
N ILE A 68 4.45 3.15 4.76
CA ILE A 68 3.64 2.46 3.76
C ILE A 68 3.99 0.98 3.71
N PHE A 69 5.30 0.66 3.69
CA PHE A 69 5.77 -0.72 3.70
C PHE A 69 5.31 -1.47 4.95
N SER A 70 5.31 -0.81 6.12
CA SER A 70 4.88 -1.39 7.39
C SER A 70 3.39 -1.79 7.43
N ARG A 71 2.56 -1.26 6.51
CA ARG A 71 1.12 -1.57 6.41
C ARG A 71 0.80 -2.79 5.57
N LEU A 72 1.78 -3.33 4.86
CA LEU A 72 1.61 -4.62 4.17
C LEU A 72 1.50 -5.74 5.21
N SER A 73 0.76 -6.81 4.91
CA SER A 73 0.73 -7.97 5.82
C SER A 73 2.13 -8.58 5.96
N THR A 74 2.44 -9.21 7.10
CA THR A 74 3.78 -9.79 7.36
C THR A 74 4.21 -10.76 6.27
N SER A 75 3.31 -11.65 5.84
CA SER A 75 3.58 -12.60 4.74
C SER A 75 3.90 -11.90 3.41
N PHE A 76 3.31 -10.72 3.19
CA PHE A 76 3.53 -9.96 1.98
C PHE A 76 4.86 -9.18 2.05
N GLN A 77 5.18 -8.60 3.20
CA GLN A 77 6.47 -7.97 3.45
C GLN A 77 7.63 -8.95 3.23
N GLU A 78 7.52 -10.18 3.72
CA GLU A 78 8.55 -11.21 3.54
C GLU A 78 8.77 -11.58 2.06
N SER A 79 7.69 -11.72 1.28
CA SER A 79 7.76 -12.01 -0.16
C SER A 79 8.50 -10.88 -0.89
N LEU A 80 8.08 -9.64 -0.63
CA LEU A 80 8.70 -8.45 -1.19
C LEU A 80 10.16 -8.29 -0.81
N TYR A 81 10.52 -8.52 0.45
CA TYR A 81 11.91 -8.46 0.89
C TYR A 81 12.79 -9.44 0.11
N LYS A 82 12.31 -10.66 -0.13
CA LYS A 82 13.05 -11.66 -0.91
C LYS A 82 13.28 -11.20 -2.34
N GLU A 83 12.25 -10.64 -3.00
CA GLU A 83 12.37 -10.16 -4.37
C GLU A 83 13.28 -8.93 -4.48
N ILE A 84 13.09 -7.93 -3.61
CA ILE A 84 13.90 -6.71 -3.63
C ILE A 84 15.38 -7.01 -3.33
N ILE A 85 15.67 -7.93 -2.41
CA ILE A 85 17.05 -8.36 -2.12
C ILE A 85 17.64 -9.13 -3.31
N LYS A 86 16.87 -10.04 -3.91
CA LYS A 86 17.30 -10.82 -5.09
C LYS A 86 17.69 -9.90 -6.26
N ASP A 87 16.92 -8.84 -6.48
CA ASP A 87 17.16 -7.88 -7.55
C ASP A 87 18.18 -6.79 -7.19
N ARG A 88 18.75 -6.83 -5.97
CA ARG A 88 19.65 -5.80 -5.42
C ARG A 88 19.07 -4.38 -5.48
N ALA A 89 17.74 -4.28 -5.38
CA ALA A 89 17.02 -3.01 -5.43
C ALA A 89 16.99 -2.28 -4.07
N MET A 90 17.42 -2.93 -2.99
CA MET A 90 17.65 -2.28 -1.69
C MET A 90 18.77 -1.24 -1.80
N GLY A 91 18.54 -0.05 -1.24
CA GLY A 91 19.65 0.87 -0.99
C GLY A 91 20.60 0.25 0.04
N GLN A 92 21.91 0.38 -0.17
CA GLN A 92 22.90 -0.05 0.81
C GLN A 92 23.37 1.16 1.61
N VAL A 93 23.35 1.04 2.94
CA VAL A 93 24.07 1.94 3.82
C VAL A 93 25.55 1.59 3.74
N LEU A 94 26.44 2.58 3.84
CA LEU A 94 27.89 2.37 3.90
C LEU A 94 28.30 1.38 5.01
N ASP A 95 27.51 1.29 6.08
CA ASP A 95 27.71 0.39 7.22
C ASP A 95 27.12 -1.02 7.02
N GLY A 96 26.74 -1.40 5.79
CA GLY A 96 26.21 -2.74 5.47
C GLY A 96 24.73 -2.95 5.85
N GLY A 97 24.04 -1.89 6.26
CA GLY A 97 22.58 -1.90 6.45
C GLY A 97 21.81 -1.78 5.14
N TYR A 98 20.51 -2.14 5.17
CA TYR A 98 19.62 -1.99 4.02
C TYR A 98 18.65 -0.82 4.22
N ILE A 99 18.49 0.00 3.18
CA ILE A 99 17.51 1.08 3.09
C ILE A 99 16.37 0.61 2.20
N ILE A 100 15.14 0.70 2.73
CA ILE A 100 13.93 0.43 1.96
C ILE A 100 13.93 1.33 0.71
N PRO A 101 13.65 0.78 -0.49
CA PRO A 101 13.66 1.54 -1.73
C PRO A 101 12.70 2.74 -1.73
N ARG A 102 12.85 3.60 -2.74
CA ARG A 102 11.93 4.72 -2.96
C ARG A 102 10.50 4.22 -3.24
N LEU A 103 9.49 5.04 -2.96
CA LEU A 103 8.09 4.64 -3.05
C LEU A 103 7.68 4.17 -4.46
N ASP A 104 8.20 4.82 -5.49
CA ASP A 104 8.06 4.42 -6.89
C ASP A 104 8.53 2.99 -7.15
N ILE A 105 9.71 2.63 -6.63
CA ILE A 105 10.25 1.26 -6.72
C ILE A 105 9.38 0.29 -5.91
N LEU A 106 9.01 0.66 -4.67
CA LEU A 106 8.15 -0.18 -3.83
C LEU A 106 6.81 -0.49 -4.48
N LYS A 107 6.18 0.49 -5.14
CA LYS A 107 4.92 0.29 -5.84
C LYS A 107 5.03 -0.78 -6.92
N LEU A 108 6.09 -0.73 -7.70
CA LEU A 108 6.33 -1.70 -8.78
C LEU A 108 6.44 -3.12 -8.24
N TYR A 109 7.22 -3.35 -7.18
CA TYR A 109 7.33 -4.66 -6.55
C TYR A 109 6.01 -5.12 -5.92
N ILE A 110 5.29 -4.21 -5.25
CA ILE A 110 3.98 -4.52 -4.65
C ILE A 110 2.97 -4.94 -5.73
N GLU A 111 2.94 -4.23 -6.85
CA GLU A 111 2.05 -4.55 -7.98
C GLU A 111 2.42 -5.91 -8.59
N GLN A 112 3.71 -6.19 -8.81
CA GLN A 112 4.17 -7.46 -9.37
C GLN A 112 3.82 -8.67 -8.50
N ASP A 113 4.07 -8.62 -7.19
CA ASP A 113 3.75 -9.74 -6.30
C ASP A 113 2.23 -9.94 -6.12
N LEU A 114 1.45 -8.84 -6.16
CA LEU A 114 -0.01 -8.96 -6.15
C LEU A 114 -0.55 -9.53 -7.47
N GLU A 115 0.01 -9.15 -8.61
CA GLU A 115 -0.34 -9.73 -9.92
C GLU A 115 0.03 -11.20 -10.00
N SER A 116 1.22 -11.59 -9.53
CA SER A 116 1.66 -12.99 -9.52
C SER A 116 0.71 -13.86 -8.69
N LYS A 117 0.27 -13.38 -7.52
CA LYS A 117 -0.72 -14.06 -6.69
C LYS A 117 -2.06 -14.26 -7.40
N VAL A 118 -2.51 -13.26 -8.17
CA VAL A 118 -3.76 -13.38 -8.95
C VAL A 118 -3.61 -14.44 -10.04
N LEU A 119 -2.49 -14.44 -10.77
CA LEU A 119 -2.23 -15.42 -11.83
C LEU A 119 -2.16 -16.85 -11.29
N ILE A 120 -1.45 -17.06 -10.18
CA ILE A 120 -1.35 -18.38 -9.53
C ILE A 120 -2.74 -18.87 -9.12
N GLN A 121 -3.59 -18.01 -8.54
CA GLN A 121 -4.96 -18.39 -8.18
C GLN A 121 -5.81 -18.79 -9.39
N GLN A 122 -5.64 -18.11 -10.52
CA GLN A 122 -6.33 -18.46 -11.77
C GLN A 122 -5.86 -19.80 -12.32
N GLU A 123 -4.55 -20.08 -12.26
CA GLU A 123 -3.98 -21.35 -12.70
C GLU A 123 -4.48 -22.50 -11.84
N GLU A 124 -4.51 -22.36 -10.51
CA GLU A 124 -5.06 -23.38 -9.60
C GLU A 124 -6.56 -23.65 -9.85
N LEU A 125 -7.35 -22.63 -10.20
CA LEU A 125 -8.76 -22.81 -10.57
C LEU A 125 -8.95 -23.52 -11.92
N SER A 126 -7.97 -23.41 -12.82
CA SER A 126 -8.00 -24.02 -14.15
C SER A 126 -7.62 -25.51 -14.15
N LYS A 127 -7.03 -26.01 -13.06
CA LYS A 127 -6.67 -27.43 -12.93
C LYS A 127 -7.94 -28.29 -12.76
N PRO A 128 -8.14 -29.34 -13.58
CA PRO A 128 -9.31 -30.20 -13.45
C PRO A 128 -9.30 -30.91 -12.10
N LYS A 129 -10.41 -30.80 -11.35
CA LYS A 129 -10.62 -31.60 -10.14
C LYS A 129 -10.61 -33.08 -10.53
N LEU A 130 -9.60 -33.83 -10.10
CA LEU A 130 -9.52 -35.27 -10.30
C LEU A 130 -10.79 -35.90 -9.70
N PRO A 131 -11.54 -36.75 -10.42
CA PRO A 131 -12.75 -37.35 -9.87
C PRO A 131 -12.37 -38.20 -8.64
N GLU A 132 -13.00 -37.89 -7.50
CA GLU A 132 -12.93 -38.74 -6.31
C GLU A 132 -13.31 -40.17 -6.71
N LYS A 133 -12.36 -41.09 -6.59
CA LYS A 133 -12.63 -42.52 -6.75
C LYS A 133 -13.64 -42.89 -5.67
N LYS A 134 -14.90 -43.06 -6.05
CA LYS A 134 -15.89 -43.73 -5.21
C LYS A 134 -15.43 -45.18 -5.05
N THR A 135 -14.77 -45.47 -3.93
CA THR A 135 -14.59 -46.84 -3.46
C THR A 135 -15.98 -47.36 -3.09
N ILE A 136 -16.56 -48.15 -3.99
CA ILE A 136 -17.74 -48.97 -3.68
C ILE A 136 -17.20 -50.19 -2.93
N PHE A 137 -17.59 -50.30 -1.65
CA PHE A 137 -17.44 -51.54 -0.86
C PHE A 137 -18.57 -52.50 -1.18
#